data_AF-A0A0T6Z810-F1
#
_entry.id   AF-A0A0T6Z810-F1
#
_cell.length_a   1.000
_cell.length_b   1.000
_cell.length_c   1.000
_cell.angle_alpha   90.00
_cell.angle_beta   90.00
_cell.angle_gamma   90.00
#
_symmetry.space_group_name_H-M   'P 1'
#
loop_
_entity.id
_entity.type
_entity.pdbx_description
1 polymer ?
#
loop_
_entity_poly.entity_id
_entity_poly.type
_entity_poly.pdbx_seq_one_letter_code
_entity_poly.pdbx_strand_id
1 'polypeptide(L)'
;VYLRISQINNCAYCLDMHTRDLLKKGQPIEKITLVQVWREAGNLFDARERAALAWAETVTRVAETGVPDEAYTAARALFDERELTDLTIAIGLMNAYNRMAISFRNTPQAALEK
;
A
#
# COMPACT_ATOMS: atom_id res chain seq x y z
N VAL A 1 2.32 0.66 -3.36
CA VAL A 1 1.43 -0.15 -2.48
C VAL A 1 1.73 -0.01 -0.98
N TYR A 2 2.99 -0.01 -0.51
CA TYR A 2 3.32 0.02 0.93
C TYR A 2 2.73 1.20 1.71
N LEU A 3 2.78 2.41 1.13
CA LEU A 3 2.15 3.59 1.72
C LEU A 3 0.64 3.36 1.92
N ARG A 4 -0.05 2.82 0.91
CA ARG A 4 -1.49 2.58 0.97
C ARG A 4 -1.86 1.51 2.00
N ILE A 5 -1.10 0.41 2.07
CA ILE A 5 -1.30 -0.63 3.09
C ILE A 5 -1.15 -0.03 4.49
N SER A 6 -0.12 0.81 4.68
CA SER A 6 0.12 1.48 5.96
C SER A 6 -0.97 2.49 6.33
N GLN A 7 -1.59 3.15 5.35
CA GLN A 7 -2.77 4.00 5.56
C GLN A 7 -3.99 3.21 6.04
N ILE A 8 -4.22 2.01 5.48
CA ILE A 8 -5.32 1.15 5.89
C ILE A 8 -5.12 0.65 7.32
N ASN A 9 -3.89 0.24 7.64
CA ASN A 9 -3.53 -0.29 8.95
C ASN A 9 -3.28 0.79 10.01
N ASN A 10 -3.40 2.09 9.67
CA ASN A 10 -3.13 3.21 10.58
C ASN A 10 -1.72 3.18 11.22
N CYS A 11 -0.69 2.67 10.52
CA CYS A 11 0.68 2.62 11.05
C CYS A 11 1.40 3.98 10.87
N ALA A 12 1.30 4.90 11.84
CA ALA A 12 1.93 6.23 11.76
C ALA A 12 3.45 6.17 11.47
N TYR A 13 4.17 5.24 12.11
CA TYR A 13 5.61 5.03 11.87
C TYR A 13 5.89 4.68 10.40
N CYS A 14 5.12 3.74 9.86
CA CYS A 14 5.28 3.25 8.51
C CYS A 14 4.86 4.31 7.48
N LEU A 15 3.85 5.12 7.78
CA LEU A 15 3.42 6.24 6.95
C LEU A 15 4.54 7.27 6.76
N ASP A 16 5.17 7.69 7.85
CA ASP A 16 6.29 8.63 7.80
C ASP A 16 7.48 8.03 7.02
N MET A 17 7.87 6.80 7.36
CA MET A 17 8.96 6.09 6.68
C MET A 17 8.74 5.98 5.16
N HIS A 18 7.58 5.49 4.72
CA HIS A 18 7.30 5.31 3.30
C HIS A 18 7.10 6.64 2.55
N THR A 19 6.54 7.65 3.22
CA THR A 19 6.43 9.00 2.64
C THR A 19 7.80 9.59 2.37
N ARG A 20 8.72 9.53 3.35
CA ARG A 20 10.11 10.00 3.19
C ARG A 20 10.86 9.23 2.11
N ASP A 21 10.70 7.90 2.05
CA ASP A 21 11.33 7.07 1.01
C ASP A 21 10.82 7.44 -0.41
N LEU A 22 9.52 7.64 -0.58
CA LEU A 22 8.94 8.05 -1.86
C LEU A 22 9.42 9.45 -2.29
N LEU A 23 9.49 10.40 -1.35
CA LEU A 23 10.04 11.74 -1.61
C LEU A 23 11.51 11.66 -2.04
N LYS A 24 12.33 10.87 -1.36
CA LYS A 24 13.75 10.64 -1.72
C LYS A 24 13.90 10.02 -3.12
N LYS A 25 12.94 9.21 -3.54
CA LYS A 25 12.88 8.61 -4.89
C LYS A 25 12.32 9.54 -5.96
N GLY A 26 11.99 10.79 -5.62
CA GLY A 26 11.49 11.78 -6.58
C GLY A 26 10.02 11.59 -6.96
N GLN A 27 9.24 10.85 -6.16
CA GLN A 27 7.81 10.70 -6.42
C GLN A 27 7.08 12.05 -6.21
N PRO A 28 6.22 12.49 -7.15
CA PRO A 28 5.43 13.71 -6.99
C PRO A 28 4.56 13.70 -5.73
N ILE A 29 4.51 14.83 -5.03
CA ILE A 29 3.78 14.98 -3.77
C ILE A 29 2.27 14.75 -3.97
N GLU A 30 1.73 15.14 -5.12
CA GLU A 30 0.34 14.92 -5.52
C GLU A 30 0.02 13.43 -5.52
N LYS A 31 0.92 12.59 -6.03
CA LYS A 31 0.72 11.14 -6.10
C LYS A 31 0.83 10.48 -4.72
N ILE A 32 1.75 10.95 -3.88
CA ILE A 32 1.88 10.50 -2.49
C ILE A 32 0.62 10.84 -1.69
N THR A 33 0.14 12.08 -1.79
CA THR A 33 -1.00 12.58 -1.01
C THR A 33 -2.34 11.97 -1.46
N LEU A 34 -2.50 11.75 -2.77
CA LEU A 34 -3.74 11.23 -3.36
C LEU A 34 -3.83 9.69 -3.37
N VAL A 35 -2.78 8.95 -2.98
CA VAL A 35 -2.81 7.48 -3.00
C VAL A 35 -3.91 6.88 -2.11
N GLN A 36 -4.34 7.59 -1.07
CA GLN A 36 -5.44 7.14 -0.20
C GLN A 36 -6.81 7.13 -0.90
N VAL A 37 -6.96 7.99 -1.91
CA VAL A 37 -8.16 8.23 -2.70
C VAL A 37 -7.89 7.99 -4.18
N TRP A 38 -6.99 7.05 -4.49
CA TRP A 38 -6.47 6.82 -5.84
C TRP A 38 -7.55 6.57 -6.90
N ARG A 39 -8.73 6.05 -6.50
CA ARG A 39 -9.88 5.84 -7.41
C ARG A 39 -10.46 7.15 -7.97
N GLU A 40 -10.41 8.22 -7.17
CA GLU A 40 -10.90 9.57 -7.51
C GLU A 40 -9.81 10.45 -8.12
N ALA A 41 -8.55 9.99 -8.17
CA ALA A 41 -7.40 10.77 -8.61
C ALA A 41 -7.22 10.81 -10.14
N GLY A 42 -8.28 10.53 -10.90
CA GLY A 42 -8.28 10.56 -12.37
C GLY A 42 -7.17 9.70 -12.98
N ASN A 43 -6.34 10.34 -13.83
CA ASN A 43 -5.26 9.68 -14.58
C ASN A 43 -3.90 9.70 -13.85
N LEU A 44 -3.87 10.07 -12.57
CA LEU A 44 -2.62 10.13 -11.79
C LEU A 44 -2.01 8.74 -11.54
N PHE A 45 -2.85 7.70 -11.59
CA PHE A 45 -2.46 6.30 -11.45
C PHE A 45 -2.82 5.54 -12.73
N ASP A 46 -1.85 4.85 -13.31
CA ASP A 46 -2.09 4.03 -14.49
C ASP A 46 -2.89 2.74 -14.17
N ALA A 47 -3.29 2.00 -15.20
CA ALA A 47 -4.10 0.79 -15.02
C ALA A 47 -3.41 -0.27 -14.14
N ARG A 48 -2.08 -0.41 -14.25
CA ARG A 48 -1.31 -1.41 -13.51
C ARG A 48 -1.13 -0.98 -12.05
N GLU A 49 -0.88 0.29 -11.79
CA GLU A 49 -0.86 0.86 -10.44
C GLU A 49 -2.20 0.74 -9.74
N ARG A 50 -3.29 1.03 -10.46
CA ARG A 50 -4.67 0.89 -9.95
C ARG A 50 -4.98 -0.57 -9.60
N ALA A 51 -4.59 -1.51 -10.45
CA ALA A 51 -4.72 -2.94 -10.17
C ALA A 51 -3.88 -3.36 -8.94
N ALA A 52 -2.64 -2.88 -8.82
CA ALA A 52 -1.79 -3.16 -7.65
C ALA A 52 -2.37 -2.60 -6.36
N LEU A 53 -2.91 -1.37 -6.40
CA LEU A 53 -3.54 -0.73 -5.25
C LEU A 53 -4.81 -1.48 -4.87
N ALA A 54 -5.71 -1.78 -5.82
CA ALA A 54 -6.92 -2.56 -5.56
C ALA A 54 -6.60 -3.92 -4.92
N TRP A 55 -5.65 -4.66 -5.48
CA TRP A 55 -5.21 -5.94 -4.92
C TRP A 55 -4.65 -5.79 -3.51
N ALA A 56 -3.80 -4.78 -3.28
CA ALA A 56 -3.25 -4.48 -1.97
C ALA A 56 -4.32 -4.14 -0.93
N GLU A 57 -5.36 -3.37 -1.29
CA GLU A 57 -6.47 -3.07 -0.38
C GLU A 57 -7.29 -4.32 -0.04
N THR A 58 -7.58 -5.16 -1.04
CA THR A 58 -8.35 -6.41 -0.88
C THR A 58 -7.62 -7.38 0.03
N VAL A 59 -6.34 -7.65 -0.24
CA VAL A 59 -5.53 -8.61 0.53
C VAL A 59 -5.21 -8.07 1.94
N THR A 60 -5.01 -6.76 2.10
CA THR A 60 -4.82 -6.16 3.43
C THR A 60 -6.03 -6.36 4.34
N ARG A 61 -7.24 -6.35 3.76
CA ARG A 61 -8.52 -6.60 4.45
C ARG A 61 -9.03 -8.02 4.26
N VAL A 62 -8.14 -9.00 4.10
CA VAL A 62 -8.52 -10.41 3.79
C VAL A 62 -9.61 -10.98 4.71
N ALA A 63 -9.62 -10.62 6.00
CA ALA A 63 -10.63 -11.07 6.94
C ALA A 63 -12.05 -10.52 6.65
N GLU A 64 -12.15 -9.37 5.98
CA GLU A 64 -13.41 -8.74 5.58
C GLU A 64 -13.79 -9.09 4.15
N THR A 65 -12.81 -9.15 3.25
CA THR A 65 -13.05 -9.28 1.81
C THR A 65 -13.13 -10.74 1.36
N GLY A 66 -12.46 -11.65 2.05
CA GLY A 66 -12.30 -13.04 1.59
C GLY A 66 -11.52 -13.20 0.28
N VAL A 67 -10.97 -12.12 -0.28
CA VAL A 67 -10.25 -12.07 -1.57
C VAL A 67 -11.05 -12.75 -2.70
N PRO A 68 -12.13 -12.12 -3.19
CA PRO A 68 -13.03 -12.75 -4.15
C PRO A 68 -12.37 -12.96 -5.51
N ASP A 69 -12.85 -13.95 -6.27
CA ASP A 69 -12.31 -14.35 -7.58
C ASP A 69 -12.24 -13.18 -8.59
N GLU A 70 -13.19 -12.25 -8.54
CA GLU A 70 -13.20 -11.05 -9.38
C GLU A 70 -12.00 -10.15 -9.13
N ALA A 71 -11.56 -10.01 -7.87
CA ALA A 71 -10.40 -9.22 -7.51
C ALA A 71 -9.10 -9.89 -7.98
N TYR A 72 -9.03 -11.22 -7.85
CA TYR A 72 -7.90 -12.01 -8.37
C TYR A 72 -7.82 -11.91 -9.90
N THR A 73 -8.94 -12.09 -10.59
CA THR A 73 -9.03 -12.01 -12.06
C THR A 73 -8.64 -10.62 -12.56
N ALA A 74 -9.13 -9.56 -11.91
CA ALA A 74 -8.77 -8.18 -12.25
C ALA A 74 -7.27 -7.90 -12.06
N ALA A 75 -6.65 -8.43 -11.00
CA ALA A 75 -5.21 -8.31 -10.80
C ALA A 75 -4.43 -9.11 -11.86
N ARG A 76 -4.82 -10.36 -12.14
CA ARG A 76 -4.18 -11.21 -13.16
C ARG A 76 -4.26 -10.67 -14.58
N ALA A 77 -5.26 -9.85 -14.90
CA ALA A 77 -5.34 -9.18 -16.19
C ALA A 77 -4.16 -8.21 -16.43
N LEU A 78 -3.52 -7.70 -15.37
CA LEU A 78 -2.45 -6.70 -15.45
C LEU A 78 -1.10 -7.21 -14.95
N PHE A 79 -1.07 -8.29 -14.16
CA PHE A 79 0.13 -8.90 -13.57
C PHE A 79 0.21 -10.36 -13.94
N ASP A 80 1.36 -10.85 -14.37
CA ASP A 80 1.55 -12.30 -14.55
C ASP A 80 1.53 -13.06 -13.20
N GLU A 81 1.61 -14.40 -13.25
CA GLU A 81 1.54 -15.22 -12.03
C GLU A 81 2.69 -14.94 -11.06
N ARG A 82 3.91 -14.75 -11.59
CA ARG A 82 5.08 -14.46 -10.76
C ARG A 82 4.96 -13.08 -10.16
N GLU A 83 4.62 -12.08 -10.96
CA GLU A 83 4.47 -10.70 -10.50
C GLU A 83 3.37 -10.56 -9.45
N LEU A 84 2.23 -11.25 -9.63
CA LEU A 84 1.15 -11.23 -8.63
C LEU A 84 1.56 -11.96 -7.35
N THR A 85 2.31 -13.04 -7.46
CA THR A 85 2.89 -13.76 -6.30
C THR A 85 3.82 -12.84 -5.51
N ASP A 86 4.78 -12.21 -6.19
CA ASP A 86 5.73 -11.27 -5.59
C ASP A 86 5.00 -10.08 -4.93
N LEU A 87 4.00 -9.52 -5.61
CA LEU A 87 3.16 -8.46 -5.06
C LEU A 87 2.41 -8.91 -3.80
N THR A 88 1.86 -10.12 -3.79
CA THR A 88 1.10 -10.66 -2.66
C THR A 88 2.00 -10.92 -1.46
N ILE A 89 3.20 -11.47 -1.68
CA ILE A 89 4.23 -11.62 -0.63
C ILE A 89 4.59 -10.25 -0.06
N ALA A 90 4.83 -9.26 -0.91
CA ALA A 90 5.16 -7.90 -0.50
C ALA A 90 4.03 -7.27 0.35
N ILE A 91 2.75 -7.50 -0.01
CA ILE A 91 1.58 -7.07 0.78
C ILE A 91 1.55 -7.77 2.15
N GLY A 92 1.78 -9.08 2.20
CA GLY A 92 1.81 -9.86 3.43
C GLY A 92 2.91 -9.40 4.40
N LEU A 93 4.13 -9.22 3.88
CA LEU A 93 5.26 -8.70 4.66
C LEU A 93 4.98 -7.29 5.20
N MET A 94 4.39 -6.42 4.39
CA MET A 94 4.02 -5.07 4.84
C MET A 94 2.96 -5.10 5.95
N ASN A 95 1.97 -6.00 5.83
CA ASN A 95 0.96 -6.23 6.84
C ASN A 95 1.56 -6.73 8.17
N ALA A 96 2.51 -7.66 8.10
CA ALA A 96 3.25 -8.11 9.29
C ALA A 96 4.07 -6.96 9.91
N TYR A 97 4.77 -6.18 9.09
CA TYR A 97 5.58 -5.07 9.56
C TYR A 97 4.75 -3.96 10.22
N ASN A 98 3.60 -3.60 9.63
CA ASN A 98 2.67 -2.65 10.26
C ASN A 98 2.23 -3.15 11.65
N ARG A 99 1.88 -4.44 11.79
CA ARG A 99 1.48 -5.02 13.08
C ARG A 99 2.60 -4.91 14.12
N MET A 100 3.84 -5.21 13.73
CA MET A 100 5.00 -5.07 14.62
C MET A 100 5.18 -3.61 15.06
N ALA A 101 5.27 -2.68 14.11
CA ALA A 101 5.51 -1.27 14.40
C ALA A 101 4.42 -0.66 15.30
N ILE A 102 3.16 -1.00 15.07
CA ILE A 102 2.03 -0.56 15.90
C ILE A 102 2.13 -1.19 17.30
N SER A 103 2.32 -2.50 17.39
CA SER A 103 2.34 -3.24 18.66
C SER A 103 3.47 -2.77 19.58
N PHE A 104 4.63 -2.44 19.00
CA PHE A 104 5.79 -1.96 19.74
C PHE A 104 5.88 -0.44 19.87
N ARG A 105 4.83 0.29 19.47
CA ARG A 105 4.73 1.75 19.62
C ARG A 105 5.91 2.49 19.00
N ASN A 106 6.36 2.05 17.82
CA ASN A 106 7.43 2.72 17.10
C ASN A 106 7.02 4.18 16.81
N THR A 107 7.90 5.13 17.17
CA THR A 107 7.63 6.56 17.00
C THR A 107 8.04 7.01 15.59
N PRO A 108 7.16 7.69 14.83
CA PRO A 108 7.54 8.31 13.55
C PRO A 108 8.74 9.25 13.73
N GLN A 109 9.64 9.28 12.75
CA GLN A 109 10.78 10.18 12.75
C GLN A 109 10.32 11.65 12.80
N ALA A 110 9.24 11.99 12.10
CA ALA A 110 8.62 13.32 12.12
C ALA A 110 8.14 13.78 13.51
N ALA A 111 7.90 12.86 14.45
CA ALA A 111 7.51 13.20 15.82
C ALA A 111 8.71 13.33 16.77
N LEU A 112 9.90 12.90 16.35
CA LEU A 112 11.16 13.00 17.10
C LEU A 112 11.93 14.28 16.76
N GLU A 113 11.84 14.71 15.50
CA GLU A 113 12.44 15.94 14.98
C GLU A 113 11.58 17.15 15.41
N LYS A 114 11.83 17.66 16.63
CA LYS A 114 11.34 18.98 17.06
C LYS A 114 12.24 20.09 16.54
#